data_AF-A0A7S0A7V2-F1
#
_entry.id   AF-A0A7S0A7V2-F1
#
_cell.length_a   1.000
_cell.length_b   1.000
_cell.length_c   1.000
_cell.angle_alpha   90.00
_cell.angle_beta   90.00
_cell.angle_gamma   90.00
#
_symmetry.space_group_name_H-M   'P 1'
#
loop_
_entity.id
_entity.type
_entity.pdbx_description
1 polymer ?
#
loop_
_entity_poly.entity_id
_entity_poly.type
_entity_poly.pdbx_seq_one_letter_code
_entity_poly.pdbx_strand_id
1 'polypeptide(L)'
;DAGEIYVDELLGIKDYGKFLASGRREYDNLADRGLGFTWWDSVHDHLANLWRMEKADELFAQKYPNASRDSDLPSPPCDFNFDRFYRDPDFTSMKCHTAVRGERCFADVVYARQTGIHQHPEWYPGLSPASGFRAFQAFLHR
;
A
#
# COMPACT_ATOMS: atom_id res chain seq x y z
N ASP A 1 11.90 -15.38 22.43
CA ASP A 1 10.90 -14.36 22.07
C ASP A 1 11.40 -13.49 20.96
N ALA A 2 10.50 -13.18 20.03
CA ALA A 2 10.72 -12.09 19.07
C ALA A 2 10.58 -10.76 19.84
N GLY A 3 11.48 -9.81 19.60
CA GLY A 3 11.41 -8.48 20.21
C GLY A 3 10.41 -7.57 19.50
N GLU A 4 10.06 -6.45 20.12
CA GLU A 4 9.15 -5.45 19.56
C GLU A 4 9.54 -4.01 19.92
N ILE A 5 9.28 -3.09 19.00
CA ILE A 5 9.38 -1.64 19.20
C ILE A 5 8.09 -0.98 18.71
N TYR A 6 7.75 0.16 19.29
CA TYR A 6 6.58 0.94 18.92
C TYR A 6 6.99 2.26 18.25
N VAL A 7 6.19 2.72 17.28
CA VAL A 7 6.37 4.04 16.65
C VAL A 7 6.29 5.16 17.70
N ASP A 8 5.48 4.98 18.74
CA ASP A 8 5.41 5.89 19.87
C ASP A 8 6.75 6.03 20.60
N GLU A 9 7.51 4.94 20.76
CA GLU A 9 8.85 4.95 21.35
C GLU A 9 9.84 5.68 20.43
N LEU A 10 9.78 5.44 19.11
CA LEU A 10 10.63 6.11 18.12
C LEU A 10 10.45 7.63 18.11
N LEU A 11 9.22 8.09 18.39
CA LEU A 11 8.83 9.49 18.24
C LEU A 11 8.63 10.20 19.57
N GLY A 12 8.81 9.50 20.69
CA GLY A 12 8.59 10.04 22.03
C GLY A 12 7.13 10.43 22.30
N ILE A 13 6.17 9.78 21.64
CA ILE A 13 4.75 10.01 21.87
C ILE A 13 4.36 9.30 23.18
N LYS A 14 4.08 10.10 24.21
CA LYS A 14 3.74 9.58 25.54
C LYS A 14 2.26 9.23 25.70
N ASP A 15 1.40 9.86 24.91
CA ASP A 15 -0.06 9.75 24.99
C ASP A 15 -0.64 9.87 23.58
N TYR A 16 -0.83 8.71 22.95
CA TYR A 16 -1.35 8.61 21.60
C TYR A 16 -2.79 9.14 21.49
N GLY A 17 -3.59 8.97 22.55
CA GLY A 17 -4.96 9.49 22.62
C GLY A 17 -5.00 11.01 22.54
N LYS A 18 -4.12 11.70 23.29
CA LYS A 18 -3.98 13.17 23.20
C LYS A 18 -3.42 13.62 21.86
N PHE A 19 -2.49 12.86 21.30
CA PHE A 19 -1.97 13.14 19.97
C PHE A 19 -3.12 13.24 18.95
N LEU A 20 -4.00 12.22 18.88
CA LEU A 20 -5.17 12.24 18.01
C LEU A 20 -6.17 13.35 18.39
N ALA A 21 -6.46 13.52 19.67
CA ALA A 21 -7.41 14.53 20.16
C ALA A 21 -6.98 15.98 19.86
N SER A 22 -5.68 16.22 19.65
CA SER A 22 -5.15 17.53 19.25
C SER A 22 -5.35 17.87 17.77
N GLY A 23 -6.06 17.02 17.02
CA GLY A 23 -6.29 17.19 15.59
C GLY A 23 -5.09 16.79 14.72
N ARG A 24 -4.06 16.16 15.31
CA ARG A 24 -2.95 15.58 14.56
C ARG A 24 -3.40 14.30 13.86
N ARG A 25 -2.75 14.01 12.74
CA ARG A 25 -2.99 12.83 11.93
C ARG A 25 -1.65 12.25 11.53
N GLU A 26 -1.49 10.95 11.67
CA GLU A 26 -0.24 10.31 11.30
C GLU A 26 0.05 10.39 9.81
N TYR A 27 -0.97 10.21 8.98
CA TYR A 27 -0.80 10.20 7.54
C TYR A 27 -2.10 10.56 6.82
N ASP A 28 -1.98 11.42 5.81
CA ASP A 28 -2.99 11.69 4.81
C ASP A 28 -2.47 11.21 3.45
N ASN A 29 -3.21 10.31 2.81
CA ASN A 29 -2.79 9.67 1.57
C ASN A 29 -2.83 10.59 0.35
N LEU A 30 -3.65 11.65 0.37
CA LEU A 30 -3.72 12.61 -0.73
C LEU A 30 -2.57 13.61 -0.64
N ALA A 31 -2.18 13.97 0.57
CA ALA A 31 -1.08 14.91 0.81
C ALA A 31 0.30 14.23 0.92
N ASP A 32 0.35 12.90 0.98
CA ASP A 32 1.55 12.09 1.24
C ASP A 32 2.36 12.59 2.44
N ARG A 33 1.63 12.96 3.50
CA ARG A 33 2.21 13.50 4.73
C ARG A 33 1.24 13.44 5.90
N GLY A 34 1.76 13.50 7.12
CA GLY A 34 0.94 13.68 8.30
C GLY A 34 0.58 15.14 8.58
N LEU A 35 -0.28 15.34 9.59
CA LEU A 35 -0.67 16.65 10.10
C LEU A 35 -0.17 16.79 11.53
N GLY A 36 0.82 17.65 11.74
CA GLY A 36 1.50 17.78 13.04
C GLY A 36 2.29 16.52 13.44
N PHE A 37 2.64 15.71 12.44
CA PHE A 37 3.39 14.46 12.52
C PHE A 37 4.00 14.20 11.15
N THR A 38 5.31 13.98 11.07
CA THR A 38 6.02 13.93 9.78
C THR A 38 6.70 12.59 9.52
N TRP A 39 6.53 11.62 10.43
CA TRP A 39 7.22 10.34 10.34
C TRP A 39 6.84 9.58 9.07
N TRP A 40 5.59 9.67 8.61
CA TRP A 40 5.11 9.04 7.38
C TRP A 40 5.11 9.97 6.15
N ASP A 41 5.81 11.10 6.17
CA ASP A 41 5.86 11.98 4.99
C ASP A 41 6.63 11.33 3.83
N SER A 42 6.11 11.35 2.62
CA SER A 42 6.72 10.72 1.46
C SER A 42 6.88 9.20 1.64
N VAL A 43 5.78 8.47 1.86
CA VAL A 43 5.84 7.00 2.06
C VAL A 43 6.32 6.26 0.82
N HIS A 44 6.22 6.88 -0.36
CA HIS A 44 6.69 6.32 -1.62
C HIS A 44 8.15 6.68 -1.94
N ASP A 45 8.79 7.50 -1.11
CA ASP A 45 10.20 7.85 -1.27
C ASP A 45 11.11 6.80 -0.61
N HIS A 46 12.01 6.23 -1.42
CA HIS A 46 12.91 5.17 -0.97
C HIS A 46 13.90 5.64 0.11
N LEU A 47 14.38 6.88 0.04
CA LEU A 47 15.33 7.40 1.03
C LEU A 47 14.63 7.65 2.37
N ALA A 48 13.41 8.17 2.35
CA ALA A 48 12.58 8.32 3.55
C ALA A 48 12.31 6.95 4.20
N ASN A 49 12.02 5.92 3.39
CA ASN A 49 11.82 4.56 3.89
C ASN A 49 13.08 3.93 4.48
N LEU A 50 14.24 4.09 3.82
CA LEU A 50 15.51 3.64 4.36
C LEU A 50 15.82 4.29 5.71
N TRP A 51 15.62 5.61 5.81
CA TRP A 51 15.82 6.34 7.06
C TRP A 51 14.91 5.84 8.19
N ARG A 52 13.64 5.54 7.90
CA ARG A 52 12.72 4.93 8.88
C ARG A 52 13.23 3.58 9.39
N MET A 53 13.70 2.73 8.47
CA MET A 53 14.25 1.42 8.82
C MET A 53 15.52 1.53 9.66
N GLU A 54 16.41 2.46 9.33
CA GLU A 54 17.61 2.74 10.14
C GLU A 54 17.24 3.14 11.56
N LYS A 55 16.26 4.03 11.73
CA LYS A 55 15.79 4.46 13.06
C LYS A 55 15.12 3.34 13.85
N ALA A 56 14.35 2.48 13.16
CA ALA A 56 13.76 1.28 13.75
C ALA A 56 14.85 0.31 14.24
N ASP A 57 15.86 0.03 13.41
CA ASP A 57 16.98 -0.86 13.75
C ASP A 57 17.84 -0.30 14.90
N GLU A 58 18.08 1.01 14.93
CA GLU A 58 18.76 1.69 16.04
C GLU A 58 18.02 1.49 17.38
N LEU A 59 16.71 1.75 17.43
CA LEU A 59 15.93 1.59 18.65
C LEU A 59 15.81 0.13 19.06
N PHE A 60 15.62 -0.78 18.10
CA PHE A 60 15.54 -2.21 18.36
C PHE A 60 16.85 -2.73 18.98
N ALA A 61 18.00 -2.38 18.41
CA ALA A 61 19.30 -2.76 18.94
C ALA A 61 19.56 -2.20 20.35
N GLN A 62 19.06 -1.00 20.66
CA GLN A 62 19.13 -0.43 22.00
C GLN A 62 18.29 -1.23 23.01
N LYS A 63 17.08 -1.64 22.62
CA LYS A 63 16.14 -2.38 23.47
C LYS A 63 16.52 -3.86 23.62
N TYR A 64 17.15 -4.44 22.60
CA TYR A 64 17.53 -5.85 22.52
C TYR A 64 18.99 -6.02 22.10
N PRO A 65 19.97 -5.68 22.96
CA PRO A 65 21.40 -5.66 22.60
C PRO A 65 22.00 -7.04 22.28
N ASN A 66 21.32 -8.11 22.68
CA ASN A 66 21.75 -9.49 22.41
C ASN A 66 20.99 -10.15 21.23
N ALA A 67 20.06 -9.44 20.60
CA ALA A 67 19.37 -9.93 19.42
C ALA A 67 20.24 -9.77 18.16
N SER A 68 20.05 -10.65 17.17
CA SER A 68 20.64 -10.46 15.84
C SER A 68 20.08 -9.20 15.19
N ARG A 69 20.93 -8.45 14.49
CA ARG A 69 20.49 -7.31 13.69
C ARG A 69 19.87 -7.80 12.39
N ASP A 70 19.07 -6.95 11.76
CA ASP A 70 18.50 -7.25 10.43
C ASP A 70 19.60 -7.54 9.40
N SER A 71 20.73 -6.82 9.46
CA SER A 71 21.91 -7.05 8.62
C SER A 71 22.55 -8.43 8.78
N ASP A 72 22.33 -9.08 9.93
CA ASP A 72 22.89 -10.39 10.23
C ASP A 72 21.97 -11.53 9.79
N LEU A 73 20.72 -11.21 9.45
CA LEU A 73 19.71 -12.17 9.04
C LEU A 73 19.68 -12.30 7.51
N PRO A 74 19.53 -13.52 6.96
CA PRO A 74 19.34 -13.67 5.53
C PRO A 74 18.01 -13.03 5.12
N SER A 75 17.98 -12.40 3.95
CA SER A 75 16.71 -11.95 3.37
C SER A 75 15.72 -13.12 3.36
N PRO A 76 14.48 -12.92 3.84
CA PRO A 76 13.50 -13.99 3.88
C PRO A 76 13.27 -14.51 2.46
N PRO A 77 13.07 -15.82 2.28
CA PRO A 77 12.70 -16.35 0.98
C PRO A 77 11.41 -15.68 0.50
N CYS A 78 11.33 -15.34 -0.78
CA CYS A 78 10.08 -14.90 -1.39
C CYS A 78 9.17 -16.12 -1.60
N ASP A 79 8.62 -16.64 -0.50
CA ASP A 79 7.70 -17.79 -0.46
C ASP A 79 6.23 -17.36 -0.37
N PHE A 80 5.96 -16.06 -0.57
CA PHE A 80 4.62 -15.51 -0.63
C PHE A 80 3.80 -16.27 -1.67
N ASN A 81 2.81 -17.02 -1.19
CA ASN A 81 1.87 -17.75 -2.00
C ASN A 81 0.49 -17.11 -1.84
N PHE A 82 0.10 -16.29 -2.81
CA PHE A 82 -1.19 -15.62 -2.84
C PHE A 82 -2.34 -16.62 -2.63
N ASP A 83 -2.27 -17.79 -3.29
CA ASP A 83 -3.31 -18.81 -3.19
C ASP A 83 -3.45 -19.39 -1.78
N ARG A 84 -2.34 -19.45 -1.02
CA ARG A 84 -2.35 -19.96 0.35
C ARG A 84 -2.92 -18.95 1.35
N PHE A 85 -2.64 -17.66 1.17
CA PHE A 85 -2.97 -16.63 2.16
C PHE A 85 -4.26 -15.87 1.87
N TYR A 86 -4.65 -15.76 0.60
CA TYR A 86 -5.79 -14.93 0.17
C TYR A 86 -6.88 -15.69 -0.58
N ARG A 87 -6.65 -16.95 -0.97
CA ARG A 87 -7.68 -17.79 -1.59
C ARG A 87 -8.47 -18.53 -0.52
N ASP A 88 -9.20 -17.75 0.27
CA ASP A 88 -10.28 -18.30 1.07
C ASP A 88 -11.42 -18.71 0.10
N PRO A 89 -11.85 -19.99 0.08
CA PRO A 89 -12.96 -20.44 -0.75
C PRO A 89 -14.25 -19.65 -0.49
N ASP A 90 -14.45 -19.08 0.71
CA ASP A 90 -15.59 -18.21 1.00
C ASP A 90 -15.45 -16.81 0.37
N PHE A 91 -14.22 -16.38 0.07
CA PHE A 91 -13.93 -15.15 -0.70
C PHE A 91 -13.93 -15.36 -2.22
N THR A 92 -13.87 -16.62 -2.70
CA THR A 92 -14.05 -16.93 -4.13
C THR A 92 -15.50 -16.76 -4.62
N SER A 93 -16.43 -16.38 -3.73
CA SER A 93 -17.79 -15.98 -4.07
C SER A 93 -17.92 -14.55 -4.62
N MET A 94 -16.84 -13.83 -4.92
CA MET A 94 -16.94 -12.64 -5.77
C MET A 94 -17.03 -13.09 -7.23
N LYS A 95 -18.23 -13.52 -7.63
CA LYS A 95 -18.53 -13.82 -9.03
C LYS A 95 -18.15 -12.60 -9.87
N CYS A 96 -17.33 -12.82 -10.89
CA CYS A 96 -17.07 -11.78 -11.89
C CYS A 96 -18.42 -11.27 -12.41
N HIS A 97 -18.65 -9.97 -12.32
CA HIS A 97 -19.83 -9.32 -12.87
C HIS A 97 -19.42 -8.12 -13.71
N THR A 98 -20.34 -7.64 -14.54
CA THR A 98 -20.10 -6.37 -15.26
C THR A 98 -20.05 -5.24 -14.21
N ALA A 99 -18.99 -4.44 -14.25
CA ALA A 99 -18.80 -3.34 -13.32
C ALA A 99 -19.97 -2.35 -13.43
N VAL A 100 -20.44 -1.83 -12.31
CA VAL A 100 -21.55 -0.87 -12.25
C VAL A 100 -21.12 0.45 -11.59
N ARG A 101 -21.87 1.52 -11.89
CA ARG A 101 -21.58 2.87 -11.40
C ARG A 101 -21.51 2.89 -9.86
N GLY A 102 -20.42 3.42 -9.33
CA GLY A 102 -20.13 3.44 -7.89
C GLY A 102 -18.99 2.49 -7.49
N GLU A 103 -18.65 1.53 -8.35
CA GLU A 103 -17.52 0.63 -8.13
C GLU A 103 -16.23 1.21 -8.72
N ARG A 104 -15.10 0.90 -8.09
CA ARG A 104 -13.77 1.33 -8.56
C ARG A 104 -13.49 0.85 -9.98
N CYS A 105 -13.78 -0.43 -10.26
CA CYS A 105 -13.61 -1.02 -11.59
C CYS A 105 -14.45 -0.31 -12.67
N PHE A 106 -15.62 0.24 -12.33
CA PHE A 106 -16.41 1.01 -13.28
C PHE A 106 -15.72 2.32 -13.66
N ALA A 107 -15.17 3.05 -12.68
CA ALA A 107 -14.44 4.29 -12.93
C ALA A 107 -13.22 4.04 -13.82
N ASP A 108 -12.45 2.98 -13.54
CA ASP A 108 -11.26 2.61 -14.30
C ASP A 108 -11.60 2.25 -15.76
N VAL A 109 -12.66 1.47 -15.98
CA VAL A 109 -13.12 1.10 -17.33
C VAL A 109 -13.64 2.31 -18.10
N VAL A 110 -14.38 3.21 -17.44
CA VAL A 110 -14.85 4.46 -18.06
C VAL A 110 -13.67 5.33 -18.47
N TYR A 111 -12.68 5.51 -17.59
CA TYR A 111 -11.48 6.29 -17.87
C TYR A 111 -10.70 5.70 -19.04
N ALA A 112 -10.39 4.40 -19.00
CA ALA A 112 -9.65 3.72 -20.07
C ALA A 112 -10.35 3.86 -21.43
N ARG A 113 -11.68 3.75 -21.47
CA ARG A 113 -12.47 3.86 -22.70
C ARG A 113 -12.60 5.29 -23.22
N GLN A 114 -12.77 6.28 -22.35
CA GLN A 114 -13.10 7.65 -22.77
C GLN A 114 -11.89 8.56 -22.87
N THR A 115 -10.83 8.27 -22.13
CA THR A 115 -9.64 9.13 -22.01
C THR A 115 -8.37 8.34 -22.31
N GLY A 116 -8.14 7.24 -21.59
CA GLY A 116 -6.90 6.46 -21.68
C GLY A 116 -6.57 6.03 -23.11
N ILE A 117 -7.51 5.38 -23.80
CA ILE A 117 -7.30 4.89 -25.18
C ILE A 117 -7.00 5.99 -26.20
N HIS A 118 -7.47 7.22 -25.95
CA HIS A 118 -7.23 8.35 -26.84
C HIS A 118 -5.87 9.01 -26.60
N GLN A 119 -5.39 8.98 -25.35
CA GLN A 119 -4.10 9.57 -24.97
C GLN A 119 -2.94 8.59 -25.19
N HIS A 120 -3.16 7.32 -24.86
CA HIS A 120 -2.14 6.26 -24.83
C HIS A 120 -2.70 4.96 -25.43
N PRO A 121 -2.99 4.90 -26.75
CA PRO A 121 -3.50 3.69 -27.39
C PRO A 121 -2.56 2.48 -27.23
N GLU A 122 -1.26 2.72 -27.07
CA GLU A 122 -0.23 1.70 -26.83
C GLU A 122 -0.42 0.92 -25.52
N TRP A 123 -1.14 1.48 -24.54
CA TRP A 123 -1.44 0.78 -23.28
C TRP A 123 -2.56 -0.26 -23.42
N TYR A 124 -3.29 -0.25 -24.54
CA TYR A 124 -4.48 -1.07 -24.74
C TYR A 124 -4.39 -1.88 -26.05
N PRO A 125 -3.36 -2.73 -26.22
CA PRO A 125 -3.18 -3.52 -27.43
C PRO A 125 -4.43 -4.37 -27.75
N GLY A 126 -4.91 -4.26 -28.98
CA GLY A 126 -6.11 -4.96 -29.45
C GLY A 126 -7.43 -4.27 -29.10
N LEU A 127 -7.41 -3.16 -28.36
CA LEU A 127 -8.57 -2.28 -28.18
C LEU A 127 -8.47 -1.05 -29.08
N SER A 128 -9.62 -0.44 -29.32
CA SER A 128 -9.77 0.81 -30.06
C SER A 128 -10.74 1.73 -29.32
N PRO A 129 -10.82 3.02 -29.66
CA PRO A 129 -11.85 3.91 -29.12
C PRO A 129 -13.29 3.43 -29.35
N ALA A 130 -13.51 2.60 -30.39
CA ALA A 130 -14.81 2.00 -30.68
C ALA A 130 -15.12 0.75 -29.82
N SER A 131 -14.13 0.22 -29.10
CA SER A 131 -14.31 -0.97 -28.28
C SER A 131 -15.32 -0.74 -27.14
N GLY A 132 -16.16 -1.75 -26.90
CA GLY A 132 -17.23 -1.67 -25.91
C GLY A 132 -16.73 -1.75 -24.46
N PHE A 133 -17.58 -1.36 -23.51
CA PHE A 133 -17.27 -1.36 -22.07
C PHE A 133 -16.74 -2.71 -21.56
N ARG A 134 -17.38 -3.83 -21.95
CA ARG A 134 -16.95 -5.18 -21.54
C ARG A 134 -15.54 -5.55 -22.04
N ALA A 135 -15.13 -5.04 -23.20
CA ALA A 135 -13.80 -5.31 -23.74
C ALA A 135 -12.72 -4.60 -22.91
N PHE A 136 -12.96 -3.33 -22.54
CA PHE A 136 -12.10 -2.61 -21.60
C PHE A 136 -12.10 -3.25 -20.20
N GLN A 137 -13.26 -3.68 -19.70
CA GLN A 137 -13.34 -4.39 -18.42
C GLN A 137 -12.54 -5.69 -18.44
N ALA A 138 -12.66 -6.51 -19.49
CA ALA A 138 -11.91 -7.75 -19.62
C ALA A 138 -10.39 -7.53 -19.78
N PHE A 139 -9.99 -6.41 -20.38
CA PHE A 139 -8.59 -6.04 -20.52
C PHE A 139 -7.96 -5.63 -19.18
N LEU A 140 -8.68 -4.83 -18.39
CA LEU A 140 -8.21 -4.33 -17.09
C LEU A 140 -8.31 -5.36 -15.95
N HIS A 141 -9.21 -6.34 -16.06
CA HIS A 141 -9.43 -7.39 -15.06
C HIS A 141 -8.43 -8.57 -15.22
N ARG A 142 -7.14 -8.26 -15.46
CA ARG A 142 -6.07 -9.27 -15.53
C ARG A 142 -5.14 -9.14 -14.34
#